data_AF-A0AAV8VSV2-F1
#
_entry.id   AF-A0AAV8VSV2-F1
#
_cell.length_a   1.000
_cell.length_b   1.000
_cell.length_c   1.000
_cell.angle_alpha   90.00
_cell.angle_beta   90.00
_cell.angle_gamma   90.00
#
_symmetry.space_group_name_H-M   'P 1'
#
loop_
_entity.id
_entity.type
_entity.pdbx_description
1 polymer ?
#
loop_
_entity_poly.entity_id
_entity_poly.type
_entity_poly.pdbx_seq_one_letter_code
_entity_poly.pdbx_strand_id
1 'polypeptide(L)'
;MPEENPETVPLSDLRTNYYPSHYKHVFDAVDTNNDGYICVWELEDFINSSNDEVRVIPRNAVKKIHKMADKNGDQRLDYREFVKLLEHPDLEYLFGRYVTKYVDFIVPRPKRRGRLRALHPGAEPQLIDEYTCCPPPIFMFLISVLEVAFHITDEVTENNSTLSGTGITAMIFIYDPQKRAEVWRYLTYMFVHIGYTHLLVNLGVQLLLGVPLEMVHKWWRVLTIYFAGVVAGSLANSITDPTCRLAGASGGVYSLLTAHIACAIMNWSEMLFPYVQISVYGIIVVVDLGQSIYDRYFLDIASPVGISAHVGGAVAGLLVGIYILRNLQVTTTEKYIWWASLILYVVLMGGAIIMNVAWPGYFAK
;
A
#
# COMPACT_ATOMS: atom_id res chain seq x y z
N MET A 1 19.63 -60.65 -32.20
CA MET A 1 19.92 -59.24 -31.91
C MET A 1 18.58 -58.51 -31.84
N PRO A 2 18.03 -58.28 -30.65
CA PRO A 2 16.90 -57.36 -30.45
C PRO A 2 17.41 -55.95 -30.13
N GLU A 3 16.72 -54.97 -30.70
CA GLU A 3 16.97 -53.52 -30.59
C GLU A 3 16.75 -53.01 -29.15
N GLU A 4 17.65 -52.13 -28.69
CA GLU A 4 17.49 -51.33 -27.48
C GLU A 4 16.39 -50.28 -27.68
N ASN A 5 15.39 -50.29 -26.80
CA ASN A 5 14.32 -49.31 -26.70
C ASN A 5 14.72 -48.26 -25.64
N PRO A 6 14.67 -46.95 -25.91
CA PRO A 6 15.10 -45.95 -24.93
C PRO A 6 14.20 -45.96 -23.70
N GLU A 7 14.84 -46.00 -22.54
CA GLU A 7 14.23 -46.04 -21.20
C GLU A 7 13.15 -44.97 -21.04
N THR A 8 11.92 -45.43 -20.84
CA THR A 8 10.82 -44.58 -20.37
C THR A 8 11.06 -44.26 -18.89
N VAL A 9 11.46 -43.02 -18.61
CA VAL A 9 11.48 -42.47 -17.25
C VAL A 9 10.06 -42.52 -16.67
N PRO A 10 9.84 -43.06 -15.46
CA PRO A 10 8.50 -43.16 -14.86
C PRO A 10 7.86 -41.78 -14.62
N LEU A 11 6.59 -41.65 -15.01
CA LEU A 11 5.72 -40.46 -14.83
C LEU A 11 5.49 -40.02 -13.36
N SER A 12 6.04 -40.73 -12.38
CA SER A 12 5.95 -40.38 -10.95
C SER A 12 6.89 -39.23 -10.56
N ASP A 13 7.97 -38.99 -11.30
CA ASP A 13 8.98 -37.98 -10.95
C ASP A 13 8.69 -36.57 -11.47
N LEU A 14 7.59 -36.38 -12.19
CA LEU A 14 7.19 -35.08 -12.77
C LEU A 14 6.13 -34.31 -11.95
N ARG A 15 5.77 -34.77 -10.74
CA ARG A 15 4.73 -34.15 -9.88
C ARG A 15 5.24 -33.56 -8.57
N THR A 16 6.53 -33.26 -8.43
CA THR A 16 7.12 -32.83 -7.15
C THR A 16 7.47 -31.35 -6.99
N ASN A 17 7.27 -30.50 -8.01
CA ASN A 17 7.72 -29.10 -7.99
C ASN A 17 6.62 -28.04 -8.22
N TYR A 18 5.51 -28.13 -7.50
CA TYR A 18 4.48 -27.08 -7.55
C TYR A 18 3.93 -26.77 -6.16
N TYR A 19 4.80 -26.35 -5.25
CA TYR A 19 4.38 -25.66 -4.03
C TYR A 19 4.93 -24.22 -4.09
N PRO A 20 4.11 -23.20 -3.82
CA PRO A 20 4.52 -21.81 -3.94
C PRO A 20 5.73 -21.48 -3.04
N SER A 21 6.69 -20.71 -3.54
CA SER A 21 7.90 -20.31 -2.82
C SER A 21 7.65 -19.29 -1.69
N HIS A 22 6.47 -18.67 -1.63
CA HIS A 22 6.19 -17.62 -0.65
C HIS A 22 6.01 -18.13 0.79
N TYR A 23 5.65 -19.40 0.99
CA TYR A 23 5.52 -19.99 2.32
C TYR A 23 6.85 -20.44 2.93
N LYS A 24 7.94 -20.43 2.15
CA LYS A 24 9.26 -20.91 2.61
C LYS A 24 9.81 -20.09 3.77
N HIS A 25 9.71 -18.76 3.69
CA HIS A 25 10.14 -17.87 4.77
C HIS A 25 9.32 -18.04 6.06
N VAL A 26 8.05 -18.43 5.95
CA VAL A 26 7.20 -18.71 7.11
C VAL A 26 7.60 -20.05 7.73
N PHE A 27 7.80 -21.08 6.90
CA PHE A 27 8.27 -22.38 7.36
C PHE A 27 9.60 -22.26 8.10
N ASP A 28 10.57 -21.56 7.53
CA ASP A 28 11.89 -21.35 8.13
C ASP A 28 11.84 -20.50 9.42
N ALA A 29 10.80 -19.69 9.60
CA ALA A 29 10.58 -18.95 10.84
C ALA A 29 9.92 -19.79 11.95
N VAL A 30 9.22 -20.87 11.59
CA VAL A 30 8.59 -21.81 12.54
C VAL A 30 9.54 -22.94 12.93
N ASP A 31 10.37 -23.39 11.99
CA ASP A 31 11.42 -24.39 12.19
C ASP A 31 12.60 -23.80 12.98
N THR A 32 12.41 -23.66 14.30
CA THR A 32 13.39 -23.01 15.18
C THR A 32 14.69 -23.80 15.34
N ASN A 33 14.62 -25.13 15.19
CA ASN A 33 15.78 -26.00 15.30
C ASN A 33 16.46 -26.29 13.94
N ASN A 34 15.90 -25.80 12.83
CA ASN A 34 16.35 -26.00 11.45
C ASN A 34 16.51 -27.47 11.08
N ASP A 35 15.66 -28.36 11.63
CA ASP A 35 15.70 -29.78 11.32
C ASP A 35 14.93 -30.15 10.03
N GLY A 36 14.30 -29.16 9.40
CA GLY A 36 13.54 -29.30 8.17
C GLY A 36 12.11 -29.78 8.38
N TYR A 37 11.66 -29.85 9.63
CA TYR A 37 10.32 -30.26 10.01
C TYR A 37 9.74 -29.36 11.10
N ILE A 38 8.40 -29.28 11.14
CA ILE A 38 7.68 -28.56 12.19
C ILE A 38 7.02 -29.56 13.12
N CYS A 39 7.40 -29.50 14.38
CA CYS A 39 6.81 -30.32 15.42
C CYS A 39 5.64 -29.61 16.14
N VAL A 40 5.00 -30.33 17.06
CA VAL A 40 3.87 -29.80 17.84
C VAL A 40 4.26 -28.57 18.68
N TRP A 41 5.45 -28.54 19.26
CA TRP A 41 5.87 -27.43 20.14
C TRP A 41 6.25 -26.18 19.35
N GLU A 42 6.95 -26.31 18.22
CA GLU A 42 7.24 -25.19 17.31
C GLU A 42 5.97 -24.59 16.73
N LEU A 43 5.01 -25.44 16.34
CA LEU A 43 3.71 -24.99 15.88
C LEU A 43 2.92 -24.30 17.01
N GLU A 44 3.00 -24.81 18.24
CA GLU A 44 2.37 -24.22 19.43
C GLU A 44 2.96 -22.85 19.75
N ASP A 45 4.28 -22.73 19.75
CA ASP A 45 5.00 -21.48 20.01
C ASP A 45 4.74 -20.46 18.91
N PHE A 46 4.71 -20.86 17.65
CA PHE A 46 4.34 -19.96 16.54
C PHE A 46 2.89 -19.44 16.65
N ILE A 47 1.94 -20.32 16.99
CA ILE A 47 0.51 -19.95 17.13
C ILE A 47 0.26 -19.10 18.40
N ASN A 48 1.05 -19.29 19.45
CA ASN A 48 0.87 -18.58 20.72
C ASN A 48 1.73 -17.32 20.83
N SER A 49 2.88 -17.24 20.18
CA SER A 49 3.66 -15.99 20.03
C SER A 49 2.95 -14.92 19.18
N SER A 50 1.97 -15.35 18.38
CA SER A 50 1.16 -14.50 17.51
C SER A 50 -0.14 -13.94 18.16
N ASN A 51 -0.52 -14.42 19.35
CA ASN A 51 -1.74 -13.98 20.04
C ASN A 51 -1.41 -13.03 21.21
N ASP A 52 -1.86 -11.77 21.14
CA ASP A 52 -2.00 -10.91 22.33
C ASP A 52 -2.92 -11.59 23.36
N GLU A 53 -2.61 -11.41 24.65
CA GLU A 53 -3.05 -12.06 25.92
C GLU A 53 -4.52 -12.55 26.09
N VAL A 54 -5.41 -12.37 25.12
CA VAL A 54 -6.85 -12.57 25.26
C VAL A 54 -7.31 -13.99 24.87
N ARG A 55 -6.57 -14.78 24.07
CA ARG A 55 -6.94 -16.19 23.75
C ARG A 55 -5.74 -17.09 23.40
N VAL A 56 -5.20 -17.78 24.39
CA VAL A 56 -4.28 -18.92 24.19
C VAL A 56 -5.05 -20.10 23.59
N ILE A 57 -4.56 -20.68 22.50
CA ILE A 57 -5.16 -21.90 21.94
C ILE A 57 -4.70 -23.08 22.81
N PRO A 58 -5.62 -23.87 23.39
CA PRO A 58 -5.23 -24.99 24.24
C PRO A 58 -4.34 -25.98 23.46
N ARG A 59 -3.28 -26.48 24.11
CA ARG A 59 -2.34 -27.47 23.54
C ARG A 59 -3.01 -28.68 22.88
N ASN A 60 -4.17 -29.10 23.40
CA ASN A 60 -4.96 -30.19 22.84
C ASN A 60 -5.57 -29.87 21.46
N ALA A 61 -5.85 -28.60 21.18
CA ALA A 61 -6.30 -28.15 19.86
C ALA A 61 -5.11 -28.09 18.88
N VAL A 62 -3.95 -27.58 19.32
CA VAL A 62 -2.72 -27.57 18.49
C VAL A 62 -2.30 -28.99 18.10
N LYS A 63 -2.34 -29.94 19.06
CA LYS A 63 -2.10 -31.37 18.78
C LYS A 63 -3.07 -31.95 17.75
N LYS A 64 -4.34 -31.55 17.76
CA LYS A 64 -5.32 -31.99 16.76
C LYS A 64 -5.05 -31.40 15.38
N ILE A 65 -4.65 -30.13 15.33
CA ILE A 65 -4.28 -29.42 14.10
C ILE A 65 -3.04 -30.07 13.48
N HIS A 66 -1.99 -30.27 14.28
CA HIS A 66 -0.77 -30.95 13.89
C HIS A 66 -1.05 -32.36 13.33
N LYS A 67 -1.81 -33.18 14.08
CA LYS A 67 -2.23 -34.52 13.66
C LYS A 67 -3.10 -34.55 12.40
N MET A 68 -3.83 -33.48 12.11
CA MET A 68 -4.69 -33.40 10.92
C MET A 68 -3.88 -33.12 9.63
N ALA A 69 -2.77 -32.41 9.78
CA ALA A 69 -1.85 -32.07 8.70
C ALA A 69 -0.74 -33.10 8.47
N ASP A 70 -0.35 -33.81 9.52
CA ASP A 70 0.55 -34.98 9.44
C ASP A 70 -0.15 -36.11 8.67
N LYS A 71 0.10 -36.18 7.35
CA LYS A 71 -0.53 -37.15 6.44
C LYS A 71 0.23 -38.46 6.43
N ASN A 72 1.55 -38.40 6.62
CA ASN A 72 2.43 -39.55 6.59
C ASN A 72 2.51 -40.28 7.96
N GLY A 73 2.01 -39.67 9.03
CA GLY A 73 1.92 -40.21 10.38
C GLY A 73 3.24 -40.18 11.18
N ASP A 74 4.20 -39.37 10.77
CA ASP A 74 5.56 -39.32 11.33
C ASP A 74 5.69 -38.41 12.57
N GLN A 75 4.58 -37.78 13.00
CA GLN A 75 4.50 -36.84 14.12
C GLN A 75 5.33 -35.57 13.92
N ARG A 76 5.67 -35.25 12.67
CA ARG A 76 6.33 -34.05 12.21
C ARG A 76 5.53 -33.48 11.04
N LEU A 77 5.85 -32.26 10.61
CA LEU A 77 5.26 -31.67 9.42
C LEU A 77 6.37 -31.27 8.49
N ASP A 78 6.43 -31.89 7.32
CA ASP A 78 7.33 -31.44 6.27
C ASP A 78 6.82 -30.14 5.61
N TYR A 79 7.63 -29.53 4.75
CA TYR A 79 7.25 -28.30 4.04
C TYR A 79 5.93 -28.43 3.27
N ARG A 80 5.62 -29.61 2.70
CA ARG A 80 4.43 -29.83 1.90
C ARG A 80 3.19 -29.97 2.77
N GLU A 81 3.30 -30.68 3.88
CA GLU A 81 2.24 -30.83 4.87
C GLU A 81 1.94 -29.50 5.56
N PHE A 82 2.98 -28.71 5.84
CA PHE A 82 2.83 -27.34 6.34
C PHE A 82 2.12 -26.42 5.33
N VAL A 83 2.50 -26.43 4.05
CA VAL A 83 1.79 -25.62 3.04
C VAL A 83 0.32 -26.02 2.93
N LYS A 84 0.02 -27.33 2.92
CA LYS A 84 -1.38 -27.82 2.90
C LYS A 84 -2.16 -27.48 4.17
N LEU A 85 -1.48 -27.41 5.33
CA LEU A 85 -2.06 -26.93 6.58
C LEU A 85 -2.48 -25.45 6.44
N LEU A 86 -1.64 -24.61 5.81
CA LEU A 86 -1.93 -23.20 5.58
C LEU A 86 -3.02 -22.94 4.55
N GLU A 87 -3.13 -23.82 3.55
CA GLU A 87 -4.16 -23.78 2.51
C GLU A 87 -5.48 -24.43 2.95
N HIS A 88 -5.54 -25.01 4.16
CA HIS A 88 -6.77 -25.62 4.65
C HIS A 88 -7.81 -24.52 4.97
N PRO A 89 -9.06 -24.59 4.50
CA PRO A 89 -10.05 -23.50 4.63
C PRO A 89 -10.30 -23.06 6.08
N ASP A 90 -10.22 -23.99 7.03
CA ASP A 90 -10.38 -23.70 8.47
C ASP A 90 -9.16 -22.98 9.10
N LEU A 91 -7.99 -23.06 8.47
CA LEU A 91 -6.70 -22.51 8.93
C LEU A 91 -6.21 -21.31 8.10
N GLU A 92 -6.72 -21.16 6.86
CA GLU A 92 -6.67 -19.92 6.07
C GLU A 92 -7.18 -18.73 6.91
N TYR A 93 -8.14 -18.97 7.82
CA TYR A 93 -8.62 -18.00 8.80
C TYR A 93 -7.56 -17.48 9.79
N LEU A 94 -6.49 -18.24 10.11
CA LEU A 94 -5.43 -17.82 11.04
C LEU A 94 -4.41 -16.86 10.40
N PHE A 95 -3.95 -17.15 9.17
CA PHE A 95 -3.07 -16.25 8.40
C PHE A 95 -3.85 -15.10 7.77
N GLY A 96 -5.08 -15.42 7.35
CA GLY A 96 -6.12 -14.46 7.09
C GLY A 96 -6.30 -13.51 8.27
N ARG A 97 -6.03 -13.86 9.54
CA ARG A 97 -6.27 -12.98 10.69
C ARG A 97 -5.35 -11.76 10.77
N TYR A 98 -4.10 -11.84 10.30
CA TYR A 98 -3.19 -10.68 10.26
C TYR A 98 -3.56 -9.72 9.14
N VAL A 99 -3.74 -10.26 7.94
CA VAL A 99 -4.25 -9.51 6.79
C VAL A 99 -5.64 -8.98 7.09
N THR A 100 -6.51 -9.75 7.75
CA THR A 100 -7.87 -9.35 8.16
C THR A 100 -7.83 -8.33 9.28
N LYS A 101 -6.90 -8.37 10.25
CA LYS A 101 -6.78 -7.31 11.27
C LYS A 101 -6.34 -6.00 10.63
N TYR A 102 -5.37 -6.05 9.72
CA TYR A 102 -4.89 -4.88 9.00
C TYR A 102 -5.94 -4.32 8.02
N VAL A 103 -6.61 -5.20 7.28
CA VAL A 103 -7.75 -4.86 6.42
C VAL A 103 -8.93 -4.37 7.25
N ASP A 104 -9.26 -4.96 8.39
CA ASP A 104 -10.36 -4.50 9.25
C ASP A 104 -10.04 -3.20 9.98
N PHE A 105 -8.76 -2.89 10.15
CA PHE A 105 -8.30 -1.58 10.57
C PHE A 105 -8.59 -0.58 9.45
N ILE A 106 -8.06 -0.82 8.25
CA ILE A 106 -8.13 0.10 7.10
C ILE A 106 -9.53 0.24 6.49
N VAL A 107 -10.33 -0.84 6.51
CA VAL A 107 -11.53 -1.02 5.69
C VAL A 107 -12.78 -1.02 6.54
N PRO A 108 -13.76 -0.16 6.23
CA PRO A 108 -15.03 -0.15 6.91
C PRO A 108 -15.85 -1.42 6.61
N ARG A 109 -16.53 -1.99 7.62
CA ARG A 109 -17.40 -3.17 7.48
C ARG A 109 -18.87 -2.81 7.73
N PRO A 110 -19.80 -3.21 6.84
CA PRO A 110 -21.22 -2.93 7.07
C PRO A 110 -21.78 -3.67 8.31
N LYS A 111 -22.38 -2.93 9.26
CA LYS A 111 -22.98 -3.40 10.53
C LYS A 111 -24.07 -4.46 10.42
N ARG A 112 -24.61 -4.75 9.22
CA ARG A 112 -25.73 -5.70 9.00
C ARG A 112 -25.41 -7.17 9.32
N ARG A 113 -24.15 -7.51 9.60
CA ARG A 113 -23.70 -8.88 9.90
C ARG A 113 -24.28 -9.46 11.20
N GLY A 114 -24.62 -8.62 12.19
CA GLY A 114 -25.11 -9.08 13.49
C GLY A 114 -26.60 -9.42 13.54
N ARG A 115 -27.44 -8.70 12.79
CA ARG A 115 -28.90 -8.78 12.93
C ARG A 115 -29.55 -9.87 12.06
N LEU A 116 -28.98 -10.16 10.88
CA LEU A 116 -29.44 -11.28 10.03
C LEU A 116 -29.00 -12.65 10.56
N ARG A 117 -27.79 -12.74 11.14
CA ARG A 117 -27.27 -13.97 11.74
C ARG A 117 -28.05 -14.42 12.98
N ALA A 118 -28.67 -13.47 13.70
CA ALA A 118 -29.56 -13.72 14.83
C ALA A 118 -30.97 -14.17 14.41
N LEU A 119 -31.43 -13.82 13.20
CA LEU A 119 -32.76 -14.21 12.70
C LEU A 119 -32.76 -15.55 11.93
N HIS A 120 -31.65 -15.94 11.30
CA HIS A 120 -31.56 -17.19 10.54
C HIS A 120 -30.20 -17.88 10.75
N PRO A 121 -30.10 -18.86 11.68
CA PRO A 121 -28.87 -19.62 11.96
C PRO A 121 -28.39 -20.53 10.83
N GLY A 122 -28.98 -20.50 9.63
CA GLY A 122 -28.66 -21.37 8.50
C GLY A 122 -28.95 -20.78 7.13
N ALA A 123 -29.16 -19.47 7.02
CA ALA A 123 -29.23 -18.81 5.72
C ALA A 123 -27.80 -18.43 5.30
N GLU A 124 -27.24 -19.15 4.33
CA GLU A 124 -26.04 -18.70 3.62
C GLU A 124 -26.29 -17.29 3.06
N PRO A 125 -25.51 -16.28 3.46
CA PRO A 125 -25.63 -14.96 2.85
C PRO A 125 -25.07 -15.04 1.43
N GLN A 126 -25.94 -15.12 0.42
CA GLN A 126 -25.59 -14.88 -0.99
C GLN A 126 -25.32 -13.38 -1.25
N LEU A 127 -24.41 -12.77 -0.50
CA LEU A 127 -23.85 -11.47 -0.88
C LEU A 127 -22.38 -11.44 -0.49
N ILE A 128 -21.65 -12.31 -1.18
CA ILE A 128 -20.23 -12.20 -1.41
C ILE A 128 -20.03 -10.97 -2.31
N ASP A 129 -19.88 -9.79 -1.71
CA ASP A 129 -18.87 -8.86 -2.22
C ASP A 129 -17.57 -9.29 -1.51
N GLU A 130 -17.06 -10.45 -1.94
CA GLU A 130 -15.70 -10.90 -1.66
C GLU A 130 -14.77 -9.74 -1.96
N TYR A 131 -13.70 -9.62 -1.18
CA TYR A 131 -12.53 -8.88 -1.61
C TYR A 131 -12.16 -9.39 -3.00
N THR A 132 -12.60 -8.69 -4.03
CA THR A 132 -12.21 -9.04 -5.38
C THR A 132 -10.77 -8.62 -5.47
N CYS A 133 -9.85 -9.57 -5.24
CA CYS A 133 -8.46 -9.56 -5.70
C CYS A 133 -8.35 -9.46 -7.24
N CYS A 134 -9.45 -9.08 -7.89
CA CYS A 134 -9.74 -9.01 -9.30
C CYS A 134 -10.42 -7.64 -9.56
N PRO A 135 -9.72 -6.66 -10.14
CA PRO A 135 -8.35 -6.76 -10.61
C PRO A 135 -7.35 -6.75 -9.44
N PRO A 136 -6.22 -7.48 -9.54
CA PRO A 136 -5.17 -7.42 -8.54
C PRO A 136 -4.66 -5.98 -8.41
N PRO A 137 -4.05 -5.61 -7.26
CA PRO A 137 -3.56 -4.25 -6.98
C PRO A 137 -2.29 -3.95 -7.80
N ILE A 138 -2.42 -3.98 -9.13
CA ILE A 138 -1.30 -3.94 -10.07
C ILE A 138 -0.71 -2.54 -10.17
N PHE A 139 -1.49 -1.48 -9.97
CA PHE A 139 -1.08 -0.13 -10.37
C PHE A 139 -0.02 0.46 -9.45
N MET A 140 -0.15 0.31 -8.12
CA MET A 140 0.91 0.71 -7.20
C MET A 140 2.21 -0.03 -7.49
N PHE A 141 2.15 -1.33 -7.79
CA PHE A 141 3.35 -2.08 -8.18
C PHE A 141 3.93 -1.60 -9.51
N LEU A 142 3.11 -1.31 -10.53
CA LEU A 142 3.58 -0.80 -11.81
C LEU A 142 4.26 0.56 -11.66
N ILE A 143 3.68 1.49 -10.90
CA ILE A 143 4.28 2.80 -10.63
C ILE A 143 5.61 2.61 -9.91
N SER A 144 5.65 1.75 -8.88
CA SER A 144 6.90 1.42 -8.16
C SER A 144 7.97 0.81 -9.06
N VAL A 145 7.61 -0.08 -9.99
CA VAL A 145 8.56 -0.65 -10.96
C VAL A 145 9.11 0.44 -11.88
N LEU A 146 8.28 1.37 -12.34
CA LEU A 146 8.73 2.50 -13.17
C LEU A 146 9.66 3.44 -12.41
N GLU A 147 9.34 3.77 -11.15
CA GLU A 147 10.19 4.59 -10.27
C GLU A 147 11.58 3.96 -10.08
N VAL A 148 11.63 2.65 -9.82
CA VAL A 148 12.89 1.89 -9.72
C VAL A 148 13.64 1.88 -11.06
N ALA A 149 12.95 1.62 -12.17
CA ALA A 149 13.56 1.56 -13.49
C ALA A 149 14.21 2.89 -13.89
N PHE A 150 13.54 4.01 -13.64
CA PHE A 150 14.11 5.34 -13.91
C PHE A 150 15.27 5.68 -12.99
N HIS A 151 15.18 5.35 -11.70
CA HIS A 151 16.28 5.56 -10.76
C HIS A 151 17.53 4.75 -11.14
N ILE A 152 17.37 3.47 -11.53
CA ILE A 152 18.47 2.63 -12.04
C ILE A 152 19.05 3.22 -13.33
N THR A 153 18.19 3.72 -14.23
CA THR A 153 18.64 4.33 -15.50
C THR A 153 19.55 5.53 -15.24
N ASP A 154 19.17 6.42 -14.32
CA ASP A 154 19.98 7.57 -13.95
C ASP A 154 21.33 7.13 -13.37
N GLU A 155 21.33 6.21 -12.41
CA GLU A 155 22.56 5.77 -11.75
C GLU A 155 23.53 5.04 -12.70
N VAL A 156 23.02 4.23 -13.64
CA VAL A 156 23.85 3.48 -14.60
C VAL A 156 24.41 4.38 -15.71
N THR A 157 23.71 5.46 -16.06
CA THR A 157 24.14 6.35 -17.15
C THR A 157 25.14 7.40 -16.69
N GLU A 158 25.06 7.86 -15.44
CA GLU A 158 26.01 8.79 -14.84
C GLU A 158 26.14 8.50 -13.34
N ASN A 159 27.37 8.24 -12.88
CA ASN A 159 27.66 7.92 -11.48
C ASN A 159 27.22 9.05 -10.54
N ASN A 160 26.51 8.72 -9.46
CA ASN A 160 25.95 9.67 -8.48
C ASN A 160 24.97 10.70 -9.06
N SER A 161 24.47 10.50 -10.29
CA SER A 161 23.54 11.44 -10.94
C SER A 161 22.19 11.53 -10.22
N THR A 162 21.83 10.47 -9.49
CA THR A 162 20.63 10.44 -8.64
C THR A 162 20.76 11.37 -7.44
N LEU A 163 21.96 11.60 -6.91
CA LEU A 163 22.19 12.52 -5.79
C LEU A 163 22.21 13.97 -6.24
N SER A 164 22.74 14.24 -7.42
CA SER A 164 22.79 15.59 -8.03
C SER A 164 21.51 15.96 -8.78
N GLY A 165 20.64 14.99 -9.08
CA GLY A 165 19.47 15.18 -9.94
C GLY A 165 19.82 15.54 -11.39
N THR A 166 20.99 15.09 -11.87
CA THR A 166 21.50 15.37 -13.22
C THR A 166 21.27 14.24 -14.21
N GLY A 167 20.75 13.10 -13.75
CA GLY A 167 20.50 11.92 -14.58
C GLY A 167 19.55 12.21 -15.77
N ILE A 168 19.64 11.37 -16.80
CA ILE A 168 18.90 11.57 -18.06
C ILE A 168 17.38 11.62 -17.82
N THR A 169 16.86 10.74 -16.97
CA THR A 169 15.43 10.72 -16.64
C THR A 169 15.06 11.94 -15.81
N ALA A 170 15.92 12.35 -14.86
CA ALA A 170 15.74 13.60 -14.12
C ALA A 170 15.64 14.82 -15.06
N MET A 171 16.53 14.95 -16.05
CA MET A 171 16.49 16.07 -17.01
C MET A 171 15.16 16.18 -17.78
N ILE A 172 14.50 15.05 -18.04
CA ILE A 172 13.25 14.98 -18.82
C ILE A 172 12.01 15.12 -17.94
N PHE A 173 12.02 14.50 -16.76
CA PHE A 173 10.81 14.29 -15.95
C PHE A 173 10.74 15.12 -14.67
N ILE A 174 11.86 15.61 -14.12
CA ILE A 174 11.86 16.43 -12.91
C ILE A 174 11.01 17.69 -13.13
N TYR A 175 10.33 18.14 -12.09
CA TYR A 175 9.66 19.44 -12.14
C TYR A 175 10.72 20.55 -12.07
N ASP A 176 10.75 21.39 -13.08
CA ASP A 176 11.66 22.53 -13.19
C ASP A 176 10.84 23.83 -13.32
N PRO A 177 10.93 24.77 -12.36
CA PRO A 177 10.20 26.04 -12.40
C PRO A 177 10.52 26.92 -13.62
N GLN A 178 11.66 26.71 -14.27
CA GLN A 178 12.03 27.42 -15.50
C GLN A 178 11.37 26.81 -16.74
N LYS A 179 10.85 25.58 -16.65
CA LYS A 179 10.23 24.83 -17.75
C LYS A 179 8.74 24.57 -17.53
N ARG A 180 8.02 25.50 -16.89
CA ARG A 180 6.57 25.34 -16.58
C ARG A 180 5.67 25.12 -17.80
N ALA A 181 6.12 25.52 -19.00
CA ALA A 181 5.40 25.22 -20.25
C ALA A 181 5.43 23.71 -20.60
N GLU A 182 6.38 22.96 -20.07
CA GLU A 182 6.49 21.50 -20.21
C GLU A 182 5.53 20.81 -19.23
N VAL A 183 4.23 20.92 -19.51
CA VAL A 183 3.14 20.58 -18.58
C VAL A 183 3.18 19.17 -18.00
N TRP A 184 3.81 18.21 -18.70
CA TRP A 184 3.97 16.84 -18.20
C TRP A 184 4.79 16.80 -16.91
N ARG A 185 5.72 17.75 -16.70
CA ARG A 185 6.57 17.81 -15.51
C ARG A 185 5.82 18.01 -14.21
N TYR A 186 4.60 18.55 -14.25
CA TYR A 186 3.72 18.63 -13.07
C TYR A 186 3.22 17.25 -12.61
N LEU A 187 3.30 16.23 -13.47
CA LEU A 187 2.94 14.84 -13.16
C LEU A 187 4.17 13.93 -13.09
N THR A 188 5.06 14.00 -14.08
CA THR A 188 6.14 13.02 -14.25
C THR A 188 7.24 13.11 -13.21
N TYR A 189 7.32 14.21 -12.44
CA TYR A 189 8.32 14.34 -11.39
C TYR A 189 8.24 13.24 -10.32
N MET A 190 7.06 12.61 -10.17
CA MET A 190 6.84 11.47 -9.28
C MET A 190 7.78 10.29 -9.56
N PHE A 191 8.28 10.18 -10.78
CA PHE A 191 9.15 9.10 -11.22
C PHE A 191 10.63 9.31 -10.90
N VAL A 192 11.04 10.54 -10.60
CA VAL A 192 12.45 10.90 -10.34
C VAL A 192 12.67 10.94 -8.83
N HIS A 193 13.71 10.27 -8.34
CA HIS A 193 14.02 10.25 -6.90
C HIS A 193 15.48 10.60 -6.64
N ILE A 194 15.69 11.54 -5.71
CA ILE A 194 17.03 11.97 -5.29
C ILE A 194 17.58 11.03 -4.21
N GLY A 195 18.48 10.13 -4.60
CA GLY A 195 19.11 9.14 -3.73
C GLY A 195 18.23 7.94 -3.33
N TYR A 196 18.88 6.86 -2.90
CA TYR A 196 18.24 5.58 -2.59
C TYR A 196 17.27 5.65 -1.41
N THR A 197 17.63 6.34 -0.33
CA THR A 197 16.79 6.43 0.87
C THR A 197 15.43 7.06 0.56
N HIS A 198 15.43 8.12 -0.25
CA HIS A 198 14.20 8.80 -0.64
C HIS A 198 13.30 7.89 -1.50
N LEU A 199 13.88 7.15 -2.45
CA LEU A 199 13.14 6.16 -3.23
C LEU A 199 12.55 5.06 -2.34
N LEU A 200 13.37 4.43 -1.48
CA LEU A 200 12.96 3.30 -0.65
C LEU A 200 11.82 3.66 0.31
N VAL A 201 11.87 4.84 0.93
CA VAL A 201 10.81 5.31 1.83
C VAL A 201 9.51 5.58 1.04
N ASN A 202 9.59 6.23 -0.12
CA ASN A 202 8.40 6.45 -0.96
C ASN A 202 7.78 5.12 -1.39
N LEU A 203 8.57 4.18 -1.91
CA LEU A 203 8.08 2.86 -2.31
C LEU A 203 7.44 2.10 -1.15
N GLY A 204 8.10 2.11 0.02
CA GLY A 204 7.61 1.43 1.21
C GLY A 204 6.24 1.96 1.64
N VAL A 205 6.10 3.28 1.77
CA VAL A 205 4.84 3.91 2.19
C VAL A 205 3.76 3.82 1.10
N GLN A 206 4.13 4.01 -0.17
CA GLN A 206 3.24 3.88 -1.33
C GLN A 206 2.61 2.50 -1.41
N LEU A 207 3.42 1.44 -1.32
CA LEU A 207 2.92 0.07 -1.40
C LEU A 207 2.12 -0.27 -0.14
N LEU A 208 2.60 0.13 1.03
CA LEU A 208 1.90 -0.10 2.31
C LEU A 208 0.51 0.56 2.30
N LEU A 209 0.37 1.80 1.84
CA LEU A 209 -0.91 2.52 1.92
C LEU A 209 -1.77 2.33 0.67
N GLY A 210 -1.16 2.24 -0.50
CA GLY A 210 -1.86 2.22 -1.79
C GLY A 210 -2.45 0.86 -2.13
N VAL A 211 -1.71 -0.24 -1.91
CA VAL A 211 -2.19 -1.60 -2.22
C VAL A 211 -3.49 -1.94 -1.49
N PRO A 212 -3.63 -1.70 -0.16
CA PRO A 212 -4.88 -1.96 0.54
C PRO A 212 -6.04 -1.09 0.04
N LEU A 213 -5.78 0.18 -0.28
CA LEU A 213 -6.81 1.04 -0.89
C LEU A 213 -7.26 0.49 -2.24
N GLU A 214 -6.36 -0.04 -3.07
CA GLU A 214 -6.70 -0.59 -4.39
C GLU A 214 -7.59 -1.83 -4.28
N MET A 215 -7.25 -2.72 -3.34
CA MET A 215 -8.01 -3.94 -3.07
C MET A 215 -9.46 -3.65 -2.65
N VAL A 216 -9.70 -2.48 -2.04
CA VAL A 216 -10.99 -2.14 -1.40
C VAL A 216 -11.82 -1.23 -2.30
N HIS A 217 -11.18 -0.21 -2.86
CA HIS A 217 -11.85 0.85 -3.60
C HIS A 217 -11.76 0.69 -5.12
N LYS A 218 -11.00 -0.31 -5.61
CA LYS A 218 -10.64 -0.51 -7.02
C LYS A 218 -9.53 0.45 -7.46
N TRP A 219 -8.63 -0.06 -8.29
CA TRP A 219 -7.46 0.65 -8.81
C TRP A 219 -7.71 2.06 -9.32
N TRP A 220 -8.74 2.29 -10.15
CA TRP A 220 -8.95 3.58 -10.82
C TRP A 220 -9.26 4.71 -9.84
N ARG A 221 -9.90 4.41 -8.70
CA ARG A 221 -10.19 5.40 -7.66
C ARG A 221 -8.91 5.84 -6.97
N VAL A 222 -8.07 4.87 -6.63
CA VAL A 222 -6.78 5.11 -5.97
C VAL A 222 -5.81 5.80 -6.91
N LEU A 223 -5.78 5.41 -8.19
CA LEU A 223 -4.97 6.07 -9.21
C LEU A 223 -5.37 7.53 -9.40
N THR A 224 -6.67 7.83 -9.39
CA THR A 224 -7.16 9.21 -9.47
C THR A 224 -6.70 10.04 -8.26
N ILE A 225 -6.79 9.47 -7.05
CA ILE A 225 -6.31 10.11 -5.81
C ILE A 225 -4.80 10.35 -5.87
N TYR A 226 -4.03 9.34 -6.28
CA TYR A 226 -2.58 9.41 -6.36
C TYR A 226 -2.14 10.51 -7.33
N PHE A 227 -2.64 10.50 -8.57
CA PHE A 227 -2.30 11.53 -9.55
C PHE A 227 -2.82 12.92 -9.19
N ALA A 228 -4.02 13.02 -8.60
CA ALA A 228 -4.51 14.30 -8.09
C ALA A 228 -3.57 14.87 -7.03
N GLY A 229 -3.01 14.01 -6.17
CA GLY A 229 -2.00 14.36 -5.18
C GLY A 229 -0.70 14.85 -5.79
N VAL A 230 -0.17 14.13 -6.77
CA VAL A 230 1.06 14.50 -7.49
C VAL A 230 0.89 15.86 -8.17
N VAL A 231 -0.19 16.08 -8.92
CA VAL A 231 -0.42 17.36 -9.62
C VAL A 231 -0.69 18.49 -8.63
N ALA A 232 -1.47 18.27 -7.58
CA ALA A 232 -1.68 19.28 -6.54
C ALA A 232 -0.38 19.62 -5.80
N GLY A 233 0.46 18.63 -5.54
CA GLY A 233 1.76 18.80 -4.91
C GLY A 233 2.71 19.67 -5.73
N SER A 234 2.87 19.37 -7.02
CA SER A 234 3.70 20.19 -7.91
C SER A 234 3.15 21.60 -8.12
N LEU A 235 1.83 21.76 -8.24
CA LEU A 235 1.19 23.08 -8.33
C LEU A 235 1.38 23.88 -7.04
N ALA A 236 1.18 23.28 -5.86
CA ALA A 236 1.43 23.92 -4.59
C ALA A 236 2.90 24.35 -4.47
N ASN A 237 3.84 23.45 -4.79
CA ASN A 237 5.26 23.75 -4.80
C ASN A 237 5.61 24.89 -5.76
N SER A 238 5.07 24.88 -6.98
CA SER A 238 5.32 25.93 -7.97
C SER A 238 4.99 27.31 -7.42
N ILE A 239 3.91 27.43 -6.65
CA ILE A 239 3.41 28.71 -6.15
C ILE A 239 4.16 29.12 -4.88
N THR A 240 4.48 28.20 -3.98
CA THR A 240 5.10 28.55 -2.69
C THR A 240 6.62 28.66 -2.76
N ASP A 241 7.24 27.91 -3.67
CA ASP A 241 8.68 27.82 -3.83
C ASP A 241 9.05 27.85 -5.33
N PRO A 242 8.87 29.01 -6.00
CA PRO A 242 8.98 29.14 -7.45
C PRO A 242 10.39 28.96 -8.00
N THR A 243 11.39 28.72 -7.14
CA THR A 243 12.78 28.48 -7.53
C THR A 243 13.23 27.03 -7.32
N CYS A 244 12.43 26.23 -6.61
CA CYS A 244 12.81 24.87 -6.22
C CYS A 244 12.37 23.84 -7.26
N ARG A 245 13.32 23.00 -7.69
CA ARG A 245 13.03 21.78 -8.45
C ARG A 245 12.38 20.75 -7.54
N LEU A 246 11.43 19.98 -8.07
CA LEU A 246 10.71 18.97 -7.31
C LEU A 246 10.92 17.60 -7.95
N ALA A 247 11.28 16.63 -7.12
CA ALA A 247 11.43 15.22 -7.48
C ALA A 247 10.79 14.36 -6.39
N GLY A 248 10.16 13.26 -6.78
CA GLY A 248 9.69 12.21 -5.88
C GLY A 248 8.18 12.02 -5.89
N ALA A 249 7.77 10.79 -5.59
CA ALA A 249 6.39 10.34 -5.52
C ALA A 249 5.56 10.92 -4.34
N SER A 250 6.20 11.68 -3.45
CA SER A 250 5.67 11.99 -2.12
C SER A 250 4.34 12.75 -2.12
N GLY A 251 4.05 13.58 -3.13
CA GLY A 251 2.73 14.21 -3.29
C GLY A 251 1.61 13.18 -3.47
N GLY A 252 1.86 12.10 -4.19
CA GLY A 252 0.95 10.97 -4.32
C GLY A 252 0.87 10.15 -3.03
N VAL A 253 2.00 9.91 -2.36
CA VAL A 253 2.06 9.18 -1.08
C VAL A 253 1.23 9.88 0.01
N TYR A 254 1.40 11.20 0.16
CA TYR A 254 0.61 12.00 1.10
C TYR A 254 -0.88 12.04 0.75
N SER A 255 -1.19 11.95 -0.54
CA SER A 255 -2.57 11.81 -1.01
C SER A 255 -3.18 10.47 -0.61
N LEU A 256 -2.43 9.36 -0.71
CA LEU A 256 -2.88 8.05 -0.21
C LEU A 256 -3.08 8.05 1.31
N LEU A 257 -2.14 8.66 2.05
CA LEU A 257 -2.19 8.77 3.50
C LEU A 257 -3.45 9.51 3.98
N THR A 258 -3.77 10.64 3.36
CA THR A 258 -4.98 11.41 3.69
C THR A 258 -6.26 10.84 3.10
N ALA A 259 -6.18 10.04 2.03
CA ALA A 259 -7.31 9.26 1.53
C ALA A 259 -7.77 8.19 2.53
N HIS A 260 -6.86 7.61 3.31
CA HIS A 260 -7.24 6.74 4.45
C HIS A 260 -8.01 7.51 5.53
N ILE A 261 -7.63 8.76 5.81
CA ILE A 261 -8.35 9.65 6.72
C ILE A 261 -9.73 9.98 6.15
N ALA A 262 -9.82 10.30 4.86
CA ALA A 262 -11.09 10.53 4.17
C ALA A 262 -12.01 9.30 4.25
N CYS A 263 -11.48 8.10 4.01
CA CYS A 263 -12.22 6.85 4.14
C CYS A 263 -12.78 6.69 5.56
N ALA A 264 -11.96 7.01 6.57
CA ALA A 264 -12.36 6.93 7.96
C ALA A 264 -13.45 7.94 8.34
N ILE A 265 -13.36 9.18 7.87
CA ILE A 265 -14.38 10.21 8.08
C ILE A 265 -15.70 9.78 7.45
N MET A 266 -15.68 9.29 6.21
CA MET A 266 -16.89 8.95 5.45
C MET A 266 -17.55 7.65 5.93
N ASN A 267 -16.80 6.75 6.54
CA ASN A 267 -17.31 5.45 7.01
C ASN A 267 -17.15 5.27 8.52
N TRP A 268 -17.19 6.37 9.28
CA TRP A 268 -16.88 6.41 10.71
C TRP A 268 -17.62 5.36 11.54
N SER A 269 -18.91 5.17 11.25
CA SER A 269 -19.76 4.24 11.99
C SER A 269 -19.45 2.78 11.71
N GLU A 270 -18.79 2.48 10.60
CA GLU A 270 -18.52 1.13 10.09
C GLU A 270 -17.08 0.67 10.35
N MET A 271 -16.23 1.59 10.83
CA MET A 271 -14.86 1.27 11.24
C MET A 271 -14.81 0.75 12.67
N LEU A 272 -13.94 -0.22 12.92
CA LEU A 272 -13.70 -0.77 14.27
C LEU A 272 -12.93 0.23 15.15
N PHE A 273 -11.91 0.90 14.60
CA PHE A 273 -11.00 1.76 15.35
C PHE A 273 -10.71 3.10 14.64
N PRO A 274 -11.73 3.91 14.27
CA PRO A 274 -11.54 5.13 13.48
C PRO A 274 -10.63 6.16 14.18
N TYR A 275 -10.76 6.32 15.50
CA TYR A 275 -9.91 7.22 16.28
C TYR A 275 -8.44 6.82 16.26
N VAL A 276 -8.15 5.52 16.38
CA VAL A 276 -6.77 5.01 16.34
C VAL A 276 -6.19 5.23 14.95
N GLN A 277 -6.96 4.93 13.89
CA GLN A 277 -6.51 5.12 12.52
C GLN A 277 -6.17 6.58 12.20
N ILE A 278 -7.06 7.51 12.52
CA ILE A 278 -6.78 8.94 12.32
C ILE A 278 -5.60 9.39 13.17
N SER A 279 -5.47 8.89 14.40
CA SER A 279 -4.34 9.25 15.26
C SER A 279 -3.01 8.76 14.70
N VAL A 280 -2.95 7.50 14.23
CA VAL A 280 -1.74 6.91 13.64
C VAL A 280 -1.32 7.69 12.39
N TYR A 281 -2.23 7.91 11.44
CA TYR A 281 -1.91 8.64 10.22
C TYR A 281 -1.64 10.13 10.49
N GLY A 282 -2.35 10.74 11.43
CA GLY A 282 -2.12 12.11 11.87
C GLY A 282 -0.73 12.30 12.50
N ILE A 283 -0.30 11.37 13.36
CA ILE A 283 1.04 11.39 13.95
C ILE A 283 2.11 11.25 12.86
N ILE A 284 1.93 10.33 11.91
CA ILE A 284 2.87 10.16 10.79
C ILE A 284 3.01 11.46 9.99
N VAL A 285 1.88 12.10 9.62
CA VAL A 285 1.89 13.39 8.91
C VAL A 285 2.61 14.47 9.72
N VAL A 286 2.29 14.60 11.01
CA VAL A 286 2.85 15.66 11.87
C VAL A 286 4.35 15.46 12.07
N VAL A 287 4.80 14.23 12.29
CA VAL A 287 6.22 13.91 12.47
C VAL A 287 7.01 14.16 11.18
N ASP A 288 6.54 13.66 10.04
CA ASP A 288 7.25 13.80 8.76
C ASP A 288 7.29 15.26 8.29
N LEU A 289 6.16 15.98 8.39
CA LEU A 289 6.10 17.40 8.09
C LEU A 289 6.96 18.22 9.07
N GLY A 290 6.92 17.88 10.36
CA GLY A 290 7.72 18.51 11.40
C GLY A 290 9.22 18.34 11.15
N GLN A 291 9.65 17.13 10.77
CA GLN A 291 11.04 16.86 10.39
C GLN A 291 11.43 17.64 9.14
N SER A 292 10.59 17.66 8.10
CA SER A 292 10.84 18.42 6.87
C SER A 292 10.97 19.94 7.13
N ILE A 293 10.15 20.49 8.03
CA ILE A 293 10.23 21.88 8.48
C ILE A 293 11.51 22.11 9.29
N TYR A 294 11.84 21.19 10.20
CA TYR A 294 13.05 21.28 11.02
C TYR A 294 14.31 21.30 10.17
N ASP A 295 14.44 20.35 9.25
CA ASP A 295 15.59 20.23 8.35
C ASP A 295 15.77 21.50 7.50
N ARG A 296 14.66 22.07 7.00
CA ARG A 296 14.70 23.25 6.13
C ARG A 296 15.00 24.55 6.87
N TYR A 297 14.37 24.78 8.02
CA TYR A 297 14.40 26.09 8.68
C TYR A 297 15.37 26.16 9.87
N PHE A 298 15.83 25.03 10.40
CA PHE A 298 16.74 24.99 11.54
C PHE A 298 18.10 24.38 11.22
N LEU A 299 18.17 23.47 10.25
CA LEU A 299 19.43 22.85 9.81
C LEU A 299 19.94 23.38 8.46
N ASP A 300 19.18 24.24 7.78
CA ASP A 300 19.46 24.76 6.43
C ASP A 300 19.81 23.67 5.39
N ILE A 301 19.19 22.49 5.54
CA ILE A 301 19.34 21.38 4.58
C ILE A 301 18.40 21.66 3.40
N ALA A 302 18.98 22.05 2.27
CA ALA A 302 18.25 22.22 1.03
C ALA A 302 17.76 20.84 0.51
N SER A 303 16.53 20.48 0.86
CA SER A 303 15.87 19.28 0.32
C SER A 303 15.15 19.61 -1.00
N PRO A 304 15.40 18.86 -2.10
CA PRO A 304 14.65 18.97 -3.35
C PRO A 304 13.21 18.41 -3.24
N VAL A 305 12.75 18.08 -2.03
CA VAL A 305 11.38 17.66 -1.72
C VAL A 305 10.67 18.81 -1.01
N GLY A 306 9.79 19.52 -1.74
CA GLY A 306 9.08 20.66 -1.20
C GLY A 306 8.05 20.26 -0.13
N ILE A 307 8.14 20.87 1.06
CA ILE A 307 7.12 20.77 2.13
C ILE A 307 5.71 21.05 1.57
N SER A 308 5.60 22.01 0.67
CA SER A 308 4.37 22.37 -0.02
C SER A 308 3.84 21.29 -0.94
N ALA A 309 4.70 20.44 -1.52
CA ALA A 309 4.25 19.30 -2.30
C ALA A 309 3.56 18.25 -1.41
N HIS A 310 4.10 18.00 -0.21
CA HIS A 310 3.44 17.13 0.78
C HIS A 310 2.09 17.68 1.20
N VAL A 311 2.02 18.98 1.53
CA VAL A 311 0.76 19.64 1.91
C VAL A 311 -0.25 19.64 0.77
N GLY A 312 0.16 19.97 -0.45
CA GLY A 312 -0.70 19.94 -1.64
C GLY A 312 -1.25 18.55 -1.92
N GLY A 313 -0.39 17.52 -1.83
CA GLY A 313 -0.77 16.12 -1.93
C GLY A 313 -1.78 15.69 -0.86
N ALA A 314 -1.52 16.06 0.40
CA ALA A 314 -2.40 15.77 1.54
C ALA A 314 -3.79 16.42 1.40
N VAL A 315 -3.85 17.67 0.96
CA VAL A 315 -5.12 18.36 0.73
C VAL A 315 -5.89 17.69 -0.41
N ALA A 316 -5.23 17.35 -1.52
CA ALA A 316 -5.86 16.66 -2.63
C ALA A 316 -6.38 15.28 -2.23
N GLY A 317 -5.59 14.48 -1.49
CA GLY A 317 -6.01 13.16 -1.06
C GLY A 317 -7.21 13.17 -0.13
N LEU A 318 -7.28 14.13 0.79
CA LEU A 318 -8.44 14.32 1.64
C LEU A 318 -9.69 14.69 0.82
N LEU A 319 -9.60 15.73 -0.02
CA LEU A 319 -10.75 16.26 -0.76
C LEU A 319 -11.25 15.29 -1.84
N VAL A 320 -10.33 14.75 -2.64
CA VAL A 320 -10.65 13.77 -3.69
C VAL A 320 -11.06 12.44 -3.07
N GLY A 321 -10.44 12.04 -1.95
CA GLY A 321 -10.80 10.83 -1.21
C GLY A 321 -12.25 10.85 -0.71
N ILE A 322 -12.69 11.96 -0.11
CA ILE A 322 -14.10 12.16 0.31
C ILE A 322 -15.05 12.03 -0.89
N TYR A 323 -14.63 12.55 -2.04
CA TYR A 323 -15.43 12.54 -3.25
C TYR A 323 -15.55 11.15 -3.90
N ILE A 324 -14.41 10.47 -4.02
CA ILE A 324 -14.26 9.31 -4.91
C ILE A 324 -14.27 7.98 -4.17
N LEU A 325 -13.89 7.89 -2.90
CA LEU A 325 -13.85 6.59 -2.22
C LEU A 325 -15.26 6.04 -1.96
N ARG A 326 -15.35 4.73 -1.72
CA ARG A 326 -16.64 4.10 -1.45
C ARG A 326 -17.16 4.56 -0.09
N ASN A 327 -18.39 5.03 -0.06
CA ASN A 327 -19.16 5.29 1.15
C ASN A 327 -20.25 4.21 1.26
N LEU A 328 -20.19 3.40 2.33
CA LEU A 328 -21.07 2.24 2.51
C LEU A 328 -22.51 2.62 2.86
N GLN A 329 -22.73 3.73 3.59
CA GLN A 329 -24.05 4.20 3.97
C GLN A 329 -24.13 5.73 3.85
N VAL A 330 -24.63 6.20 2.70
CA VAL A 330 -24.70 7.63 2.41
C VAL A 330 -25.78 8.34 3.22
N THR A 331 -25.39 9.29 4.06
CA THR A 331 -26.32 10.20 4.75
C THR A 331 -26.56 11.49 3.96
N THR A 332 -27.59 12.26 4.30
CA THR A 332 -27.88 13.54 3.63
C THR A 332 -26.80 14.60 3.90
N THR A 333 -26.21 14.60 5.10
CA THR A 333 -25.13 15.52 5.49
C THR A 333 -23.86 15.27 4.68
N GLU A 334 -23.53 14.00 4.44
CA GLU A 334 -22.37 13.61 3.63
C GLU A 334 -22.44 14.09 2.18
N LYS A 335 -23.64 14.26 1.61
CA LYS A 335 -23.79 14.84 0.26
C LYS A 335 -23.34 16.31 0.20
N TYR A 336 -23.54 17.07 1.27
CA TYR A 336 -23.05 18.45 1.34
C TYR A 336 -21.53 18.48 1.48
N ILE A 337 -20.97 17.60 2.31
CA ILE A 337 -19.51 17.45 2.46
C ILE A 337 -18.88 17.07 1.12
N TRP A 338 -19.48 16.14 0.39
CA TRP A 338 -19.07 15.72 -0.95
C TRP A 338 -18.97 16.89 -1.94
N TRP A 339 -20.04 17.69 -2.07
CA TRP A 339 -20.05 18.86 -2.94
C TRP A 339 -19.07 19.94 -2.48
N ALA A 340 -19.00 20.21 -1.18
CA ALA A 340 -18.07 21.18 -0.62
C ALA A 340 -16.61 20.80 -0.93
N SER A 341 -16.25 19.52 -0.74
CA SER A 341 -14.91 19.00 -1.06
C SER A 341 -14.59 19.10 -2.55
N LEU A 342 -15.54 18.76 -3.43
CA LEU A 342 -15.35 18.87 -4.88
C LEU A 342 -15.16 20.32 -5.31
N ILE A 343 -16.02 21.23 -4.86
CA ILE A 343 -15.95 22.65 -5.21
C ILE A 343 -14.63 23.24 -4.70
N LEU A 344 -14.24 22.93 -3.46
CA LEU A 344 -12.99 23.41 -2.89
C LEU A 344 -11.78 22.90 -3.69
N TYR A 345 -11.75 21.62 -4.06
CA TYR A 345 -10.69 21.06 -4.90
C TYR A 345 -10.59 21.76 -6.26
N VAL A 346 -11.72 21.96 -6.94
CA VAL A 346 -11.76 22.66 -8.24
C VAL A 346 -11.29 24.11 -8.13
N VAL A 347 -11.70 24.82 -7.08
CA VAL A 347 -11.27 26.21 -6.84
C VAL A 347 -9.76 26.29 -6.59
N LEU A 348 -9.22 25.39 -5.75
CA LEU A 348 -7.79 25.36 -5.44
C LEU A 348 -6.95 25.03 -6.68
N MET A 349 -7.33 23.99 -7.43
CA MET A 349 -6.62 23.58 -8.64
C MET A 349 -6.74 24.63 -9.74
N GLY A 350 -7.94 25.14 -9.99
CA GLY A 350 -8.18 26.19 -10.97
C GLY A 350 -7.40 27.47 -10.65
N GLY A 351 -7.42 27.90 -9.39
CA GLY A 351 -6.63 29.05 -8.93
C GLY A 351 -5.14 28.84 -9.13
N ALA A 352 -4.61 27.66 -8.77
CA ALA A 352 -3.20 27.36 -8.90
C ALA A 352 -2.73 27.31 -10.37
N ILE A 353 -3.55 26.74 -11.26
CA ILE A 353 -3.30 26.73 -12.71
C ILE A 353 -3.34 28.15 -13.27
N ILE A 354 -4.35 28.95 -12.90
CA ILE A 354 -4.47 30.35 -13.34
C ILE A 354 -3.25 31.15 -12.90
N MET A 355 -2.76 30.98 -11.66
CA MET A 355 -1.55 31.66 -11.19
C MET A 355 -0.33 31.29 -12.04
N ASN A 356 -0.14 30.00 -12.34
CA ASN A 356 0.96 29.55 -13.18
C ASN A 356 0.91 30.13 -14.60
N VAL A 357 -0.28 30.26 -15.19
CA VAL A 357 -0.45 30.74 -16.57
C VAL A 357 -0.45 32.27 -16.64
N ALA A 358 -1.18 32.94 -15.75
CA ALA A 358 -1.48 34.37 -15.83
C ALA A 358 -0.44 35.28 -15.15
N TRP A 359 0.47 34.73 -14.32
CA TRP A 359 1.49 35.52 -13.64
C TRP A 359 2.94 35.07 -13.93
N PRO A 360 3.43 35.12 -15.18
CA PRO A 360 4.79 34.69 -15.51
C PRO A 360 5.89 35.41 -14.72
N GLY A 361 5.70 36.70 -14.43
CA GLY A 361 6.66 37.52 -13.69
C GLY A 361 6.87 37.09 -12.23
N TYR A 362 5.95 36.32 -11.63
CA TYR A 362 6.13 35.74 -10.30
C TYR A 362 7.25 34.68 -10.28
N PHE A 363 7.40 33.95 -11.38
CA PHE A 363 8.33 32.84 -11.53
C PHE A 363 9.62 33.21 -12.26
N ALA A 364 9.75 34.46 -12.71
CA ALA A 364 10.94 34.96 -13.41
C ALA A 364 12.01 35.37 -12.39
N LYS A 365 12.72 34.39 -11.82
CA LYS A 365 13.94 34.61 -11.06
C LYS A 365 14.98 33.55 -11.37
#